data_AF-A0A640W0A6-F1
#
_entry.id   AF-A0A640W0A6-F1
#
_cell.length_a   1.000
_cell.length_b   1.000
_cell.length_c   1.000
_cell.angle_alpha   90.00
_cell.angle_beta   90.00
_cell.angle_gamma   90.00
#
_symmetry.space_group_name_H-M   'P 1'
#
loop_
_entity.id
_entity.type
_entity.pdbx_description
1 polymer ?
#
loop_
_entity_poly.entity_id
_entity_poly.type
_entity_poly.pdbx_seq_one_letter_code
_entity_poly.pdbx_strand_id
1 'polypeptide(L)'
;MKKIGLYFLAILAIGILLSTVASAGTITDETNDVWHWTWNAGLGRFSWTHSVTSKPNIDITELSYTIEGGQAILKMKVKGTIENSEKVMYIAYYNTTDANYWMTYTNGTGMCMAMSPSGGTWAWGNVTASGDTITAVVNLVGIGTEEEFWGYAVEYTQIKDTSAEYWGDWAPQDTSPWYEGDGGEGDGGDGGEDGGGGGGIPGFESAILCMSILIAIAIWRKRR
;
A
#
# COMPACT_ATOMS: atom_id res chain seq x y z
N MET A 1 -46.61 -22.06 -29.50
CA MET A 1 -45.67 -22.12 -28.36
C MET A 1 -45.89 -20.90 -27.47
N LYS A 2 -46.19 -21.10 -26.18
CA LYS A 2 -46.74 -20.06 -25.29
C LYS A 2 -45.67 -19.01 -24.96
N LYS A 3 -45.94 -17.75 -25.32
CA LYS A 3 -45.07 -16.56 -25.11
C LYS A 3 -44.57 -16.40 -23.67
N ILE A 4 -45.25 -17.02 -22.71
CA ILE A 4 -44.92 -17.07 -21.27
C ILE A 4 -43.52 -17.67 -21.03
N GLY A 5 -43.09 -18.68 -21.79
CA GLY A 5 -41.76 -19.28 -21.62
C GLY A 5 -40.61 -18.36 -22.01
N LEU A 6 -40.84 -17.46 -22.99
CA LEU A 6 -39.83 -16.51 -23.46
C LEU A 6 -39.64 -15.35 -22.46
N TYR A 7 -40.72 -14.87 -21.84
CA TYR A 7 -40.65 -13.85 -20.79
C TYR A 7 -40.00 -14.36 -19.50
N PHE A 8 -40.25 -15.61 -19.12
CA PHE A 8 -39.59 -16.22 -17.94
C PHE A 8 -38.08 -16.37 -18.15
N LEU A 9 -37.64 -16.78 -19.34
CA LEU A 9 -36.21 -16.85 -19.70
C LEU A 9 -35.55 -15.47 -19.77
N ALA A 10 -36.25 -14.44 -20.26
CA ALA A 10 -35.74 -13.08 -20.28
C ALA A 10 -35.61 -12.48 -18.86
N ILE A 11 -36.56 -12.74 -17.96
CA ILE A 11 -36.50 -12.30 -16.56
C ILE A 11 -35.41 -13.06 -15.79
N LEU A 12 -35.23 -14.37 -16.05
CA LEU A 12 -34.14 -15.16 -15.46
C LEU A 12 -32.76 -14.69 -15.96
N ALA A 13 -32.64 -14.33 -17.25
CA ALA A 13 -31.41 -13.78 -17.81
C ALA A 13 -31.08 -12.38 -17.26
N ILE A 14 -32.09 -11.54 -16.99
CA ILE A 14 -31.91 -10.22 -16.36
C ILE A 14 -31.60 -10.37 -14.85
N GLY A 15 -32.16 -11.37 -14.17
CA GLY A 15 -31.88 -11.66 -12.76
C GLY A 15 -30.45 -12.17 -12.50
N ILE A 16 -29.86 -12.91 -13.44
CA ILE A 16 -28.47 -13.41 -13.35
C ILE A 16 -27.44 -12.30 -13.63
N LEU A 17 -27.83 -11.24 -14.34
CA LEU A 17 -26.97 -10.08 -14.60
C LEU A 17 -26.89 -9.08 -13.43
N LEU A 18 -27.71 -9.23 -12.38
CA LEU A 18 -27.80 -8.30 -11.25
C LEU A 18 -27.03 -8.76 -9.99
N SER A 19 -26.30 -9.87 -10.04
CA SER A 19 -25.59 -10.42 -8.88
C SER A 19 -24.08 -10.17 -8.91
N THR A 20 -23.61 -9.08 -9.55
CA THR A 20 -22.25 -8.58 -9.26
C THR A 20 -22.27 -8.01 -7.86
N VAL A 21 -21.70 -8.75 -6.91
CA VAL A 21 -21.42 -8.25 -5.55
C VAL A 21 -20.47 -7.07 -5.70
N ALA A 22 -21.03 -5.86 -5.64
CA ALA A 22 -20.24 -4.66 -5.50
C ALA A 22 -19.78 -4.58 -4.05
N SER A 23 -18.48 -4.53 -3.84
CA SER A 23 -17.86 -4.28 -2.54
C SER A 23 -16.99 -3.04 -2.66
N ALA A 24 -16.99 -2.19 -1.64
CA ALA A 24 -16.14 -1.01 -1.59
C ALA A 24 -15.78 -0.71 -0.14
N GLY A 25 -14.54 -0.28 0.07
CA GLY A 25 -14.03 0.16 1.36
C GLY A 25 -13.26 1.46 1.19
N THR A 26 -13.21 2.25 2.25
CA THR A 26 -12.47 3.52 2.27
C THR A 26 -11.91 3.75 3.65
N ILE A 27 -10.63 4.12 3.70
CA ILE A 27 -9.91 4.60 4.87
C ILE A 27 -9.57 6.06 4.58
N THR A 28 -9.97 6.96 5.47
CA THR A 28 -9.63 8.39 5.40
C THR A 28 -8.61 8.72 6.46
N ASP A 29 -7.61 9.52 6.09
CA ASP A 29 -6.65 10.11 7.02
C ASP A 29 -6.76 11.64 6.95
N GLU A 30 -7.04 12.26 8.10
CA GLU A 30 -7.22 13.71 8.23
C GLU A 30 -6.12 14.37 9.07
N THR A 31 -5.14 13.60 9.54
CA THR A 31 -4.25 14.05 10.62
C THR A 31 -3.01 14.80 10.14
N ASN A 32 -2.71 14.75 8.84
CA ASN A 32 -1.58 15.46 8.24
C ASN A 32 -0.27 15.15 8.97
N ASP A 33 0.05 13.85 9.07
CA ASP A 33 0.97 13.30 10.06
C ASP A 33 2.13 12.50 9.46
N VAL A 34 2.79 13.03 8.43
CA VAL A 34 3.99 12.37 7.88
C VAL A 34 5.10 12.26 8.93
N TRP A 35 5.68 11.06 9.02
CA TRP A 35 6.81 10.77 9.88
C TRP A 35 8.13 11.06 9.18
N HIS A 36 9.12 11.50 9.93
CA HIS A 36 10.47 11.83 9.43
C HIS A 36 11.54 11.14 10.28
N TRP A 37 12.28 10.24 9.65
CA TRP A 37 13.51 9.69 10.21
C TRP A 37 14.66 10.66 9.94
N THR A 38 15.21 11.28 10.99
CA THR A 38 16.21 12.34 10.87
C THR A 38 17.28 12.27 11.96
N TRP A 39 18.45 12.85 11.69
CA TRP A 39 19.54 12.95 12.66
C TRP A 39 19.18 13.93 13.78
N ASN A 40 19.04 13.42 14.99
CA ASN A 40 18.84 14.25 16.17
C ASN A 40 20.19 14.56 16.83
N ALA A 41 20.68 15.78 16.64
CA ALA A 41 21.95 16.23 17.21
C ALA A 41 21.98 16.21 18.75
N GLY A 42 20.83 16.43 19.41
CA GLY A 42 20.72 16.37 20.86
C GLY A 42 20.87 14.95 21.42
N LEU A 43 20.43 13.94 20.66
CA LEU A 43 20.56 12.53 21.03
C LEU A 43 21.81 11.85 20.45
N GLY A 44 22.50 12.50 19.50
CA GLY A 44 23.65 11.93 18.79
C GLY A 44 23.30 10.66 17.99
N ARG A 45 22.04 10.51 17.58
CA ARG A 45 21.51 9.37 16.83
C ARG A 45 20.33 9.79 15.96
N PHE A 46 19.97 8.96 14.98
CA PHE A 46 18.72 9.13 14.27
C PHE A 46 17.51 8.84 15.18
N SER A 47 16.44 9.59 14.98
CA SER A 47 15.15 9.38 15.65
C SER A 47 14.00 9.79 14.76
N TRP A 48 12.81 9.27 15.06
CA TRP A 48 11.58 9.71 14.42
C TRP A 48 11.14 11.07 14.93
N THR A 49 10.72 11.92 14.00
CA THR A 49 9.98 13.16 14.25
C THR A 49 8.60 13.00 13.62
N HIS A 50 7.56 13.30 14.37
CA HIS A 50 6.18 13.10 13.95
C HIS A 50 5.57 14.37 13.37
N SER A 51 4.46 14.20 12.66
CA SER A 51 3.60 15.29 12.19
C SER A 51 4.32 16.36 11.37
N VAL A 52 5.20 15.90 10.48
CA VAL A 52 5.97 16.77 9.60
C VAL A 52 5.13 17.15 8.38
N THR A 53 4.70 18.41 8.31
CA THR A 53 3.78 18.86 7.25
C THR A 53 4.49 19.26 5.94
N SER A 54 5.81 19.07 5.84
CA SER A 54 6.61 19.53 4.70
C SER A 54 6.56 18.59 3.48
N LYS A 55 5.87 17.46 3.61
CA LYS A 55 5.84 16.37 2.62
C LYS A 55 4.41 16.02 2.15
N PRO A 56 3.64 16.98 1.59
CA PRO A 56 2.26 16.74 1.20
C PRO A 56 2.11 15.69 0.08
N ASN A 57 3.14 15.49 -0.76
CA ASN A 57 3.18 14.51 -1.84
C ASN A 57 3.18 13.04 -1.37
N ILE A 58 3.40 12.77 -0.09
CA ILE A 58 3.32 11.43 0.51
C ILE A 58 2.37 11.35 1.70
N ASP A 59 1.78 12.46 2.14
CA ASP A 59 0.72 12.52 3.16
C ASP A 59 -0.57 11.92 2.57
N ILE A 60 -0.86 10.65 2.87
CA ILE A 60 -2.02 9.91 2.40
C ILE A 60 -3.26 10.54 3.03
N THR A 61 -4.29 10.77 2.23
CA THR A 61 -5.57 11.31 2.70
C THR A 61 -6.72 10.32 2.54
N GLU A 62 -6.57 9.40 1.60
CA GLU A 62 -7.58 8.38 1.33
C GLU A 62 -6.93 7.14 0.73
N LEU A 63 -7.31 5.98 1.24
CA LEU A 63 -7.20 4.71 0.55
C LEU A 63 -8.59 4.18 0.29
N SER A 64 -8.85 3.75 -0.93
CA SER A 64 -10.13 3.11 -1.25
C SER A 64 -9.98 1.94 -2.19
N TYR A 65 -10.92 1.01 -2.10
CA TYR A 65 -11.09 -0.02 -3.10
C TYR A 65 -12.52 -0.10 -3.59
N THR A 66 -12.71 -0.63 -4.79
CA THR A 66 -14.01 -0.98 -5.33
C THR A 66 -13.91 -2.24 -6.17
N ILE A 67 -14.86 -3.13 -5.98
CA ILE A 67 -15.05 -4.34 -6.77
C ILE A 67 -16.26 -4.14 -7.67
N GLU A 68 -16.02 -4.03 -8.98
CA GLU A 68 -17.09 -3.82 -9.96
C GLU A 68 -16.68 -4.43 -11.31
N GLY A 69 -17.65 -4.97 -12.05
CA GLY A 69 -17.42 -5.41 -13.44
C GLY A 69 -16.36 -6.51 -13.60
N GLY A 70 -16.13 -7.33 -12.56
CA GLY A 70 -15.08 -8.36 -12.57
C GLY A 70 -13.67 -7.83 -12.31
N GLN A 71 -13.54 -6.59 -11.83
CA GLN A 71 -12.26 -5.94 -11.53
C GLN A 71 -12.21 -5.47 -10.08
N ALA A 72 -11.01 -5.50 -9.51
CA ALA A 72 -10.66 -4.74 -8.32
C ALA A 72 -9.99 -3.44 -8.75
N ILE A 73 -10.46 -2.34 -8.18
CA ILE A 73 -9.95 -0.99 -8.39
C ILE A 73 -9.41 -0.52 -7.04
N LEU A 74 -8.10 -0.33 -6.92
CA LEU A 74 -7.47 0.28 -5.74
C LEU A 74 -7.15 1.74 -6.03
N LYS A 75 -7.34 2.62 -5.05
CA LYS A 75 -6.99 4.02 -5.14
C LYS A 75 -6.26 4.48 -3.89
N MET A 76 -5.26 5.33 -4.10
CA MET A 76 -4.58 6.09 -3.06
C MET A 76 -4.59 7.55 -3.44
N LYS A 77 -5.00 8.41 -2.52
CA LYS A 77 -4.88 9.86 -2.62
C LYS A 77 -3.87 10.36 -1.62
N VAL A 78 -3.10 11.36 -2.02
CA VAL A 78 -2.23 12.12 -1.14
C VAL A 78 -2.69 13.57 -1.07
N LYS A 79 -2.20 14.33 -0.10
CA LYS A 79 -2.57 15.74 0.08
C LYS A 79 -2.03 16.64 -1.04
N GLY A 80 -0.85 16.31 -1.54
CA GLY A 80 -0.15 17.01 -2.62
C GLY A 80 -0.38 16.35 -3.97
N THR A 81 0.62 16.48 -4.85
CA THR A 81 0.62 15.84 -6.17
C THR A 81 1.49 14.59 -6.11
N ILE A 82 1.04 13.50 -6.75
CA ILE A 82 1.83 12.28 -6.93
C ILE A 82 3.13 12.61 -7.67
N GLU A 83 4.25 12.19 -7.08
CA GLU A 83 5.57 12.54 -7.59
C GLU A 83 6.16 11.46 -8.50
N ASN A 84 6.73 11.91 -9.63
CA ASN A 84 7.47 11.07 -10.56
C ASN A 84 8.96 11.09 -10.24
N SER A 85 9.30 10.51 -9.09
CA SER A 85 10.68 10.41 -8.60
C SER A 85 11.01 8.97 -8.24
N GLU A 86 12.25 8.56 -8.47
CA GLU A 86 12.78 7.27 -7.99
C GLU A 86 12.94 7.23 -6.46
N LYS A 87 12.90 8.40 -5.82
CA LYS A 87 13.00 8.55 -4.37
C LYS A 87 11.65 8.41 -3.68
N VAL A 88 10.55 8.49 -4.43
CA VAL A 88 9.20 8.42 -3.89
C VAL A 88 8.55 7.12 -4.33
N MET A 89 7.88 6.44 -3.39
CA MET A 89 7.14 5.21 -3.66
C MET A 89 5.80 5.23 -2.94
N TYR A 90 4.80 4.69 -3.62
CA TYR A 90 3.44 4.52 -3.13
C TYR A 90 3.06 3.06 -3.24
N ILE A 91 2.48 2.50 -2.18
CA ILE A 91 2.09 1.10 -2.08
C ILE A 91 0.68 1.02 -1.50
N ALA A 92 -0.20 0.22 -2.10
CA ALA A 92 -1.44 -0.18 -1.46
C ALA A 92 -1.61 -1.70 -1.55
N TYR A 93 -2.18 -2.26 -0.50
CA TYR A 93 -2.42 -3.69 -0.36
C TYR A 93 -3.83 -3.92 0.16
N TYR A 94 -4.55 -4.79 -0.53
CA TYR A 94 -5.89 -5.23 -0.15
C TYR A 94 -5.91 -6.76 -0.14
N ASN A 95 -6.20 -7.34 1.02
CA ASN A 95 -6.29 -8.76 1.25
C ASN A 95 -7.73 -9.15 1.59
N THR A 96 -8.13 -10.28 1.03
CA THR A 96 -9.32 -11.00 1.41
C THR A 96 -8.97 -12.45 1.70
N THR A 97 -9.89 -13.16 2.35
CA THR A 97 -9.78 -14.60 2.68
C THR A 97 -9.36 -15.48 1.49
N ASP A 98 -9.56 -15.05 0.23
CA ASP A 98 -9.26 -15.82 -0.98
C ASP A 98 -8.45 -15.07 -2.06
N ALA A 99 -7.98 -13.84 -1.79
CA ALA A 99 -7.21 -13.05 -2.77
C ALA A 99 -6.35 -11.96 -2.13
N ASN A 100 -5.21 -11.67 -2.78
CA ASN A 100 -4.31 -10.58 -2.45
C ASN A 100 -4.22 -9.64 -3.65
N TYR A 101 -4.34 -8.34 -3.42
CA TYR A 101 -4.28 -7.29 -4.43
C TYR A 101 -3.20 -6.28 -4.05
N TRP A 102 -2.30 -6.00 -4.98
CA TRP A 102 -1.17 -5.11 -4.78
C TRP A 102 -1.17 -3.98 -5.81
N MET A 103 -0.85 -2.78 -5.35
CA MET A 103 -0.52 -1.62 -6.17
C MET A 103 0.82 -1.08 -5.73
N THR A 104 1.70 -0.79 -6.69
CA THR A 104 2.89 0.04 -6.47
C THR A 104 3.00 1.11 -7.54
N TYR A 105 3.53 2.28 -7.18
CA TYR A 105 3.86 3.36 -8.11
C TYR A 105 5.16 4.06 -7.69
N THR A 106 6.06 4.28 -8.63
CA THR A 106 7.30 5.04 -8.43
C THR A 106 7.83 5.52 -9.78
N ASN A 107 8.43 6.71 -9.81
CA ASN A 107 9.11 7.24 -10.99
C ASN A 107 8.30 7.12 -12.30
N GLY A 108 7.04 7.55 -12.29
CA GLY A 108 6.17 7.52 -13.47
C GLY A 108 5.66 6.14 -13.88
N THR A 109 6.03 5.08 -13.16
CA THR A 109 5.69 3.69 -13.50
C THR A 109 4.97 3.04 -12.34
N GLY A 110 3.88 2.33 -12.61
CA GLY A 110 3.21 1.53 -11.59
C GLY A 110 2.99 0.09 -12.03
N MET A 111 2.69 -0.75 -11.04
CA MET A 111 2.39 -2.15 -11.20
C MET A 111 1.20 -2.50 -10.32
N CYS A 112 0.25 -3.23 -10.89
CA CYS A 112 -0.86 -3.80 -10.14
C CYS A 112 -0.92 -5.30 -10.42
N MET A 113 -1.17 -6.08 -9.38
CA MET A 113 -1.32 -7.52 -9.49
C MET A 113 -2.33 -8.05 -8.49
N ALA A 114 -2.91 -9.19 -8.81
CA ALA A 114 -3.76 -9.95 -7.93
C ALA A 114 -3.34 -11.42 -7.94
N MET A 115 -3.41 -12.09 -6.80
CA MET A 115 -3.14 -13.53 -6.68
C MET A 115 -4.05 -14.22 -5.67
N SER A 116 -4.44 -15.46 -5.96
CA SER A 116 -5.04 -16.32 -4.93
C SER A 116 -3.99 -16.70 -3.88
N PRO A 117 -4.34 -16.86 -2.59
CA PRO A 117 -3.39 -17.24 -1.54
C PRO A 117 -2.67 -18.56 -1.80
N SER A 118 -3.33 -19.49 -2.50
CA SER A 118 -2.77 -20.77 -2.94
C SER A 118 -1.82 -20.66 -4.14
N GLY A 119 -1.67 -19.47 -4.74
CA GLY A 119 -0.81 -19.22 -5.89
C GLY A 119 -1.32 -19.79 -7.22
N GLY A 120 -2.53 -20.34 -7.26
CA GLY A 120 -3.10 -21.00 -8.43
C GLY A 120 -3.71 -20.06 -9.48
N THR A 121 -3.98 -18.79 -9.13
CA THR A 121 -4.58 -17.81 -10.04
C THR A 121 -3.90 -16.46 -9.87
N TRP A 122 -3.55 -15.84 -11.00
CA TRP A 122 -2.84 -14.57 -11.07
C TRP A 122 -3.50 -13.65 -12.09
N ALA A 123 -3.56 -12.36 -11.77
CA ALA A 123 -3.94 -11.32 -12.70
C ALA A 123 -2.95 -10.16 -12.61
N TRP A 124 -2.70 -9.52 -13.76
CA TRP A 124 -1.90 -8.31 -13.85
C TRP A 124 -2.80 -7.18 -14.30
N GLY A 125 -2.61 -6.03 -13.66
CA GLY A 125 -3.41 -4.84 -13.88
C GLY A 125 -2.60 -3.69 -14.46
N ASN A 126 -3.26 -2.54 -14.52
CA ASN A 126 -2.64 -1.27 -14.89
C ASN A 126 -2.68 -0.32 -13.70
N VAL A 127 -1.70 0.59 -13.64
CA VAL A 127 -1.66 1.68 -12.66
C VAL A 127 -1.50 2.98 -13.41
N THR A 128 -2.27 3.98 -13.00
CA THR A 128 -2.21 5.35 -13.52
C THR A 128 -2.13 6.31 -12.34
N ALA A 129 -1.45 7.43 -12.53
CA ALA A 129 -1.43 8.52 -11.55
C ALA A 129 -1.83 9.81 -12.24
N SER A 130 -2.67 10.61 -11.58
CA SER A 130 -3.10 11.92 -12.06
C SER A 130 -3.40 12.83 -10.89
N GLY A 131 -2.77 14.01 -10.86
CA GLY A 131 -2.89 14.94 -9.75
C GLY A 131 -2.43 14.29 -8.45
N ASP A 132 -3.35 14.18 -7.50
CA ASP A 132 -3.16 13.64 -6.15
C ASP A 132 -3.46 12.13 -6.04
N THR A 133 -3.93 11.51 -7.11
CA THR A 133 -4.52 10.17 -7.06
C THR A 133 -3.74 9.16 -7.89
N ILE A 134 -3.46 8.00 -7.29
CA ILE A 134 -3.06 6.78 -7.99
C ILE A 134 -4.30 5.88 -8.09
N THR A 135 -4.55 5.34 -9.28
CA THR A 135 -5.60 4.35 -9.53
C THR A 135 -4.98 3.11 -10.16
N ALA A 136 -5.22 1.96 -9.54
CA ALA A 136 -4.84 0.65 -10.01
C ALA A 136 -6.07 -0.18 -10.33
N VAL A 137 -6.06 -0.89 -11.46
CA VAL A 137 -7.18 -1.74 -11.92
C VAL A 137 -6.63 -3.09 -12.32
N VAL A 138 -7.19 -4.16 -11.74
CA VAL A 138 -6.81 -5.55 -12.02
C VAL A 138 -8.04 -6.45 -12.07
N ASN A 139 -8.00 -7.49 -12.89
CA ASN A 139 -9.07 -8.49 -12.89
C ASN A 139 -9.14 -9.20 -11.54
N LEU A 140 -10.36 -9.48 -11.08
CA LEU A 140 -10.60 -10.20 -9.85
C LEU A 140 -10.03 -11.62 -9.91
N VAL A 141 -9.45 -12.04 -8.79
CA VAL A 141 -9.01 -13.42 -8.56
C VAL A 141 -9.72 -14.06 -7.36
N GLY A 142 -10.44 -13.26 -6.56
CA GLY A 142 -11.25 -13.69 -5.42
C GLY A 142 -12.10 -12.52 -4.89
N ILE A 143 -13.19 -12.83 -4.19
CA ILE A 143 -14.15 -11.85 -3.65
C ILE A 143 -14.49 -12.17 -2.19
N GLY A 144 -13.52 -12.77 -1.49
CA GLY A 144 -13.63 -13.16 -0.11
C GLY A 144 -13.90 -11.98 0.82
N THR A 145 -13.99 -12.28 2.10
CA THR A 145 -14.15 -11.23 3.12
C THR A 145 -12.84 -10.49 3.27
N GLU A 146 -12.88 -9.16 3.38
CA GLU A 146 -11.71 -8.35 3.69
C GLU A 146 -11.05 -8.82 4.99
N GLU A 147 -9.74 -9.04 4.94
CA GLU A 147 -8.93 -9.35 6.13
C GLU A 147 -8.00 -8.17 6.46
N GLU A 148 -7.48 -7.48 5.44
CA GLU A 148 -6.50 -6.41 5.62
C GLU A 148 -6.58 -5.41 4.46
N PHE A 149 -6.52 -4.13 4.77
CA PHE A 149 -6.42 -3.06 3.78
C PHE A 149 -5.54 -1.94 4.31
N TRP A 150 -4.41 -1.69 3.65
CA TRP A 150 -3.50 -0.61 4.03
C TRP A 150 -2.75 -0.04 2.83
N GLY A 151 -2.09 1.08 3.08
CA GLY A 151 -1.22 1.75 2.14
C GLY A 151 -0.10 2.49 2.84
N TYR A 152 0.96 2.71 2.08
CA TYR A 152 2.20 3.31 2.54
C TYR A 152 2.78 4.19 1.44
N ALA A 153 3.16 5.40 1.81
CA ALA A 153 3.84 6.34 0.94
C ALA A 153 5.15 6.77 1.59
N VAL A 154 6.23 6.82 0.81
CA VAL A 154 7.58 7.05 1.34
C VAL A 154 8.40 7.92 0.41
N GLU A 155 9.23 8.78 0.99
CA GLU A 155 10.25 9.53 0.29
C GLU A 155 11.64 9.29 0.93
N TYR A 156 12.61 8.87 0.12
CA TYR A 156 13.99 8.67 0.54
C TYR A 156 14.88 9.85 0.13
N THR A 157 15.82 10.25 0.99
CA THR A 157 16.90 11.14 0.52
C THR A 157 17.87 10.40 -0.42
N GLN A 158 18.17 9.14 -0.11
CA GLN A 158 19.02 8.25 -0.90
C GLN A 158 18.46 6.82 -0.92
N ILE A 159 18.28 6.27 -2.11
CA ILE A 159 17.71 4.93 -2.30
C ILE A 159 18.68 3.88 -1.75
N LYS A 160 18.16 2.95 -0.93
CA LYS A 160 18.91 1.85 -0.27
C LYS A 160 19.91 2.29 0.80
N ASP A 161 19.91 3.56 1.18
CA ASP A 161 20.70 4.02 2.32
C ASP A 161 19.79 4.13 3.55
N THR A 162 19.84 3.10 4.39
CA THR A 162 19.09 3.05 5.64
C THR A 162 19.67 3.94 6.73
N SER A 163 20.86 4.51 6.51
CA SER A 163 21.49 5.48 7.40
C SER A 163 21.18 6.93 7.01
N ALA A 164 20.38 7.13 5.95
CA ALA A 164 19.97 8.44 5.48
C ALA A 164 18.57 8.81 5.97
N GLU A 165 18.21 10.09 5.84
CA GLU A 165 16.87 10.55 6.19
C GLU A 165 15.82 10.00 5.23
N TYR A 166 14.63 9.72 5.75
CA TYR A 166 13.46 9.41 4.94
C TYR A 166 12.16 9.79 5.64
N TRP A 167 11.11 9.93 4.85
CA TRP A 167 9.77 10.26 5.31
C TRP A 167 8.80 9.14 4.94
N GLY A 168 7.85 8.85 5.81
CA GLY A 168 6.87 7.79 5.60
C GLY A 168 5.51 8.19 6.14
N ASP A 169 4.47 7.70 5.48
CA ASP A 169 3.11 7.86 5.93
C ASP A 169 2.27 6.60 5.64
N TRP A 170 1.33 6.28 6.54
CA TRP A 170 0.59 5.02 6.57
C TRP A 170 -0.90 5.29 6.72
N ALA A 171 -1.70 4.56 5.94
CA ALA A 171 -3.13 4.51 6.13
C ALA A 171 -3.60 3.05 6.19
N PRO A 172 -4.42 2.65 7.16
CA PRO A 172 -4.80 3.44 8.33
C PRO A 172 -3.60 3.70 9.25
N GLN A 173 -3.69 4.78 10.03
CA GLN A 173 -2.59 5.27 10.87
C GLN A 173 -2.07 4.24 11.90
N ASP A 174 -2.97 3.40 12.41
CA ASP A 174 -2.66 2.32 13.35
C ASP A 174 -1.78 1.21 12.73
N THR A 175 -1.68 1.16 11.40
CA THR A 175 -0.80 0.26 10.67
C THR A 175 0.64 0.78 10.63
N SER A 176 0.87 2.03 11.05
CA SER A 176 2.23 2.51 11.29
C SER A 176 2.87 1.65 12.38
N PRO A 177 4.02 1.01 12.12
CA PRO A 177 4.73 0.19 13.13
C PRO A 177 5.23 1.02 14.32
N TRP A 178 4.97 2.34 14.32
CA TRP A 178 5.42 3.30 15.31
C TRP A 178 4.28 3.89 16.15
N TYR A 179 3.01 3.58 15.85
CA TYR A 179 1.85 4.12 16.58
C TYR A 179 1.67 3.48 17.98
N GLU A 180 2.17 2.26 18.19
CA GLU A 180 2.14 1.58 19.51
C GLU A 180 3.36 1.89 20.40
N GLY A 181 4.28 2.74 19.94
CA GLY A 181 5.52 3.08 20.63
C GLY A 181 5.46 4.46 21.29
N ASP A 182 4.66 4.60 22.35
CA ASP A 182 4.68 5.79 23.20
C ASP A 182 6.12 6.11 23.63
N GLY A 183 6.48 7.40 23.52
CA GLY A 183 7.75 7.93 23.97
C GLY A 183 8.02 7.59 25.43
N GLY A 184 9.00 6.71 25.66
CA GLY A 184 9.54 6.43 26.99
C GLY A 184 10.94 7.03 27.14
N GLU A 185 11.04 8.24 27.68
CA GLU A 185 12.21 8.61 28.48
C GLU A 185 12.14 7.84 29.81
N GLY A 186 13.19 7.13 30.22
CA GLY A 186 13.25 6.56 31.58
C GLY A 186 14.14 5.34 31.80
N ASP A 187 15.45 5.58 31.78
CA ASP A 187 16.52 5.09 32.68
C ASP A 187 16.46 3.71 33.37
N GLY A 188 17.61 3.01 33.32
CA GLY A 188 18.09 2.17 34.42
C GLY A 188 18.36 0.69 34.15
N GLY A 189 19.65 0.32 34.02
CA GLY A 189 20.16 -0.87 34.72
C GLY A 189 20.79 -2.00 33.89
N ASP A 190 22.12 -2.02 33.92
CA ASP A 190 23.05 -3.15 33.97
C ASP A 190 23.10 -4.22 32.85
N GLY A 191 24.26 -4.22 32.18
CA GLY A 191 25.21 -5.33 32.30
C GLY A 191 25.06 -6.48 31.31
N GLY A 192 25.84 -6.41 30.21
CA GLY A 192 26.08 -7.57 29.37
C GLY A 192 26.82 -7.19 28.10
N GLU A 193 28.15 -7.30 28.13
CA GLU A 193 28.98 -7.39 26.94
C GLU A 193 28.50 -8.56 26.08
N ASP A 194 28.13 -8.31 24.82
CA ASP A 194 28.57 -9.11 23.68
C ASP A 194 28.19 -8.42 22.36
N GLY A 195 29.12 -8.54 21.41
CA GLY A 195 29.25 -7.63 20.28
C GLY A 195 28.24 -7.81 19.14
N GLY A 196 28.03 -6.71 18.43
CA GLY A 196 27.73 -6.73 16.99
C GLY A 196 26.28 -6.99 16.61
N GLY A 197 25.31 -6.48 17.38
CA GLY A 197 23.91 -6.42 16.96
C GLY A 197 23.65 -5.18 16.10
N GLY A 198 23.86 -5.28 14.79
CA GLY A 198 23.33 -4.29 13.85
C GLY A 198 21.81 -4.27 13.99
N GLY A 199 21.28 -3.18 14.58
CA GLY A 199 19.85 -2.97 14.73
C GLY A 199 19.18 -2.96 13.36
N GLY A 200 18.60 -4.10 12.99
CA GLY A 200 17.67 -4.19 11.87
C GLY A 200 16.52 -3.22 12.12
N ILE A 201 16.13 -2.50 11.08
CA ILE A 201 15.05 -1.51 11.11
C ILE A 201 13.75 -2.32 11.20
N PRO A 202 13.08 -2.34 12.36
CA PRO A 202 11.89 -3.17 12.54
C PRO A 202 10.80 -2.78 11.54
N GLY A 203 10.22 -3.75 10.83
CA GLY A 203 9.17 -3.54 9.83
C GLY A 203 9.65 -3.24 8.40
N PHE A 204 10.95 -2.96 8.22
CA PHE A 204 11.53 -2.64 6.92
C PHE A 204 11.91 -3.90 6.13
N GLU A 205 12.19 -5.04 6.77
CA GLU A 205 12.68 -6.25 6.10
C GLU A 205 11.62 -6.92 5.22
N SER A 206 10.37 -6.97 5.69
CA SER A 206 9.24 -7.55 4.93
C SER A 206 8.82 -6.66 3.76
N ALA A 207 8.72 -5.36 4.01
CA ALA A 207 8.42 -4.39 2.96
C ALA A 207 9.57 -4.31 1.93
N ILE A 208 10.85 -4.32 2.36
CA ILE A 208 12.01 -4.44 1.47
C ILE A 208 11.99 -5.75 0.71
N LEU A 209 11.66 -6.88 1.34
CA LEU A 209 11.64 -8.16 0.66
C LEU A 209 10.58 -8.15 -0.45
N CYS A 210 9.36 -7.71 -0.15
CA CYS A 210 8.31 -7.50 -1.15
C CYS A 210 8.77 -6.48 -2.22
N MET A 211 9.30 -5.33 -1.84
CA MET A 211 9.85 -4.32 -2.75
C MET A 211 10.96 -4.87 -3.64
N SER A 212 11.86 -5.71 -3.11
CA SER A 212 13.01 -6.26 -3.83
C SER A 212 12.57 -7.29 -4.87
N ILE A 213 11.55 -8.09 -4.57
CA ILE A 213 10.91 -9.01 -5.52
C ILE A 213 10.18 -8.22 -6.60
N LEU A 214 9.41 -7.19 -6.22
CA LEU A 214 8.64 -6.37 -7.16
C LEU A 214 9.54 -5.54 -8.10
N ILE A 215 10.61 -4.94 -7.57
CA ILE A 215 11.63 -4.22 -8.35
C ILE A 215 12.40 -5.19 -9.27
N ALA A 216 12.76 -6.39 -8.79
CA ALA A 216 13.40 -7.39 -9.63
C ALA A 216 12.51 -7.81 -10.82
N ILE A 217 11.20 -7.98 -10.59
CA ILE A 217 10.23 -8.30 -11.64
C ILE A 217 10.07 -7.13 -12.63
N ALA A 218 9.98 -5.88 -12.13
CA ALA A 218 9.88 -4.69 -12.98
C ALA A 218 11.13 -4.48 -13.86
N ILE A 219 12.33 -4.65 -13.30
CA ILE A 219 13.60 -4.58 -14.05
C ILE A 219 13.68 -5.70 -15.09
N TRP A 220 13.25 -6.92 -14.75
CA TRP A 220 13.23 -8.04 -15.69
C TRP A 220 12.30 -7.78 -16.89
N ARG A 221 11.14 -7.16 -16.66
CA ARG A 221 10.22 -6.76 -17.75
C ARG A 221 10.77 -5.67 -18.66
N LYS A 222 11.56 -4.70 -18.16
CA LYS A 222 12.20 -3.66 -19.00
C LYS A 222 13.33 -4.18 -19.88
N ARG A 223 13.88 -5.37 -19.59
CA ARG A 223 15.00 -5.99 -20.33
C ARG A 223 14.57 -7.00 -21.41
N ARG A 224 13.27 -7.32 -21.49
CA ARG A 224 12.67 -8.10 -22.58
C ARG A 224 11.90 -7.17 -23.50
#